data_AF-A0A1Y3P6E7-F1
#
_entry.id   AF-A0A1Y3P6E7-F1
#
_cell.length_a   1.000
_cell.length_b   1.000
_cell.length_c   1.000
_cell.angle_alpha   90.00
_cell.angle_beta   90.00
_cell.angle_gamma   90.00
#
_symmetry.space_group_name_H-M   'P 1'
#
loop_
_entity.id
_entity.type
_entity.pdbx_description
1 polymer ?
#
loop_
_entity_poly.entity_id
_entity_poly.type
_entity_poly.pdbx_seq_one_letter_code
_entity_poly.pdbx_strand_id
1 'polypeptide(L)'
;MRASGASKFSGFTLIELLITVAIVGILAGIAFPAYDSYVTKSKIKSAQADLAALSLVMENRFQRQLVYGTTTSSTTADTKCVASTGSTGCTSSSWQPSQSDSFTYKIVTSTNSTYKLEALGTSGKVNGCSITLTQDNVRAVASCSPYNGAWL
;
A
#
# COMPACT_ATOMS: atom_id res chain seq x y z
N MET A 1 39.24 -33.56 44.12
CA MET A 1 39.58 -33.55 42.68
C MET A 1 38.28 -33.54 41.88
N ARG A 2 37.93 -32.43 41.21
CA ARG A 2 36.76 -32.35 40.32
C ARG A 2 37.27 -32.48 38.88
N ALA A 3 36.85 -33.53 38.18
CA ALA A 3 37.10 -33.67 36.75
C ALA A 3 36.13 -32.75 36.00
N SER A 4 36.65 -31.70 35.35
CA SER A 4 35.89 -30.91 34.38
C SER A 4 35.71 -31.75 33.12
N GLY A 5 34.47 -32.18 32.85
CA GLY A 5 34.09 -32.78 31.58
C GLY A 5 34.09 -31.71 30.49
N ALA A 6 35.09 -31.74 29.61
CA ALA A 6 35.12 -30.89 28.42
C ALA A 6 34.07 -31.39 27.41
N SER A 7 33.06 -30.57 27.14
CA SER A 7 32.10 -30.78 26.07
C SER A 7 32.82 -30.72 24.71
N LYS A 8 32.92 -31.86 24.01
CA LYS A 8 33.40 -31.91 22.62
C LYS A 8 32.40 -31.17 21.74
N PHE A 9 32.82 -30.06 21.14
CA PHE A 9 32.06 -29.43 20.07
C PHE A 9 32.11 -30.35 18.83
N SER A 10 30.96 -30.92 18.46
CA SER A 10 30.78 -31.60 17.18
C SER A 10 30.70 -30.54 16.08
N GLY A 11 31.67 -30.53 15.17
CA GLY A 11 31.64 -29.68 13.99
C GLY A 11 30.78 -30.27 12.87
N PHE A 12 30.26 -29.41 11.99
CA PHE A 12 29.60 -29.84 10.75
C PHE A 12 30.64 -30.33 9.73
N THR A 13 30.30 -31.34 8.95
CA THR A 13 31.13 -31.77 7.82
C THR A 13 30.96 -30.82 6.63
N LEU A 14 31.98 -30.73 5.79
CA LEU A 14 31.97 -29.91 4.57
C LEU A 14 30.87 -30.37 3.59
N ILE A 15 30.59 -31.68 3.56
CA ILE A 15 29.55 -32.26 2.71
C ILE A 15 28.14 -31.93 3.21
N GLU A 16 27.91 -31.93 4.52
CA GLU A 16 26.62 -31.50 5.09
C GLU A 16 26.34 -30.05 4.74
N LEU A 17 27.34 -29.18 4.89
CA LEU A 17 27.21 -27.77 4.54
C LEU A 17 26.87 -27.60 3.04
N LEU A 18 27.55 -28.33 2.16
CA LEU A 18 27.32 -28.26 0.72
C LEU A 18 25.89 -28.67 0.35
N ILE A 19 25.38 -29.75 0.93
CA ILE A 19 24.00 -30.22 0.70
C ILE A 19 22.99 -29.21 1.24
N THR A 20 23.19 -28.65 2.45
CA THR A 20 22.28 -27.62 2.98
C THR A 20 22.23 -26.38 2.11
N VAL A 21 23.37 -25.88 1.62
CA VAL A 21 23.40 -24.72 0.73
C VAL A 21 22.71 -25.03 -0.59
N ALA A 22 22.88 -26.25 -1.13
CA ALA A 22 22.19 -26.67 -2.35
C ALA A 22 20.65 -26.67 -2.17
N ILE A 23 20.15 -27.22 -1.05
CA ILE A 23 18.71 -27.25 -0.75
C ILE A 23 18.17 -25.83 -0.55
N VAL A 24 18.86 -24.99 0.24
CA VAL A 24 18.45 -23.59 0.47
C VAL A 24 18.46 -22.81 -0.85
N GLY A 25 19.43 -23.04 -1.73
CA GLY A 25 19.50 -22.41 -3.05
C GLY A 25 18.28 -22.73 -3.92
N ILE A 26 17.85 -24.00 -3.95
CA ILE A 26 16.66 -24.42 -4.70
C ILE A 26 15.40 -23.76 -4.13
N LEU A 27 15.22 -23.78 -2.81
CA LEU A 27 14.05 -23.19 -2.15
C LEU A 27 14.01 -21.66 -2.35
N ALA A 28 15.15 -20.98 -2.25
CA ALA A 28 15.25 -19.54 -2.44
C ALA A 28 14.82 -19.12 -3.85
N GLY A 29 15.14 -19.91 -4.88
CA GLY A 29 14.76 -19.63 -6.26
C GLY A 29 13.25 -19.57 -6.49
N ILE A 30 12.47 -20.38 -5.77
CA ILE A 30 10.99 -20.40 -5.87
C ILE A 30 10.36 -19.39 -4.89
N ALA A 31 10.89 -19.33 -3.66
CA ALA A 31 10.30 -18.55 -2.59
C ALA A 31 10.42 -17.03 -2.83
N PHE A 32 11.55 -16.57 -3.38
CA PHE A 32 11.81 -15.15 -3.57
C PHE A 32 10.80 -14.42 -4.50
N PRO A 33 10.55 -14.88 -5.75
CA PRO A 33 9.58 -14.22 -6.62
C PRO A 33 8.13 -14.31 -6.10
N ALA A 34 7.79 -15.40 -5.40
CA ALA A 34 6.48 -15.57 -4.77
C ALA A 34 6.27 -14.56 -3.63
N TYR A 35 7.30 -14.33 -2.81
CA TYR A 35 7.25 -13.35 -1.72
C TYR A 35 7.12 -11.92 -2.24
N ASP A 36 7.89 -11.54 -3.26
CA ASP A 36 7.80 -10.20 -3.89
C ASP A 36 6.38 -9.91 -4.43
N SER A 37 5.78 -10.92 -5.07
CA SER A 37 4.40 -10.87 -5.55
C SER A 37 3.39 -10.72 -4.41
N TYR A 38 3.59 -11.43 -3.29
CA TYR A 38 2.74 -11.32 -2.10
C TYR A 38 2.81 -9.93 -1.47
N VAL A 39 4.01 -9.38 -1.30
CA VAL A 39 4.19 -8.02 -0.77
C VAL A 39 3.52 -6.99 -1.68
N THR A 40 3.69 -7.11 -3.00
CA THR A 40 3.03 -6.23 -3.98
C THR A 40 1.50 -6.29 -3.85
N LYS A 41 0.92 -7.48 -3.75
CA LYS A 41 -0.52 -7.66 -3.53
C LYS A 41 -1.00 -7.03 -2.21
N SER A 42 -0.21 -7.18 -1.15
CA SER A 42 -0.51 -6.58 0.16
C SER A 42 -0.54 -5.06 0.08
N LYS A 43 0.45 -4.44 -0.58
CA LYS A 43 0.49 -2.98 -0.79
C LYS A 43 -0.73 -2.47 -1.55
N ILE A 44 -1.14 -3.15 -2.61
CA ILE A 44 -2.32 -2.77 -3.40
C ILE A 44 -3.59 -2.84 -2.55
N LYS A 45 -3.76 -3.90 -1.75
CA LYS A 45 -4.91 -4.03 -0.82
C LYS A 45 -4.92 -2.93 0.23
N SER A 46 -3.77 -2.61 0.82
CA SER A 46 -3.66 -1.50 1.77
C SER A 46 -4.01 -0.16 1.11
N ALA A 47 -3.60 0.06 -0.15
CA ALA A 47 -3.98 1.26 -0.89
C ALA A 47 -5.48 1.36 -1.20
N GLN A 48 -6.14 0.23 -1.50
CA GLN A 48 -7.60 0.16 -1.62
C GLN A 48 -8.29 0.52 -0.31
N ALA A 49 -7.80 0.01 0.83
CA ALA A 49 -8.33 0.32 2.15
C ALA A 49 -8.11 1.80 2.52
N ASP A 50 -6.93 2.35 2.23
CA ASP A 50 -6.61 3.76 2.43
C ASP A 50 -7.56 4.66 1.61
N LEU A 51 -7.84 4.31 0.35
CA LEU A 51 -8.81 5.03 -0.50
C LEU A 51 -10.24 4.94 0.05
N ALA A 52 -10.65 3.78 0.56
CA ALA A 52 -11.96 3.62 1.19
C ALA A 52 -12.06 4.51 2.45
N ALA A 53 -11.02 4.57 3.27
CA ALA A 53 -10.97 5.47 4.41
C ALA A 53 -11.03 6.94 3.98
N LEU A 54 -10.37 7.32 2.87
CA LEU A 54 -10.45 8.67 2.33
C LEU A 54 -11.87 9.01 1.85
N SER A 55 -12.55 8.07 1.19
CA SER A 55 -13.94 8.26 0.77
C SER A 55 -14.89 8.49 1.94
N LEU A 56 -14.64 7.84 3.09
CA LEU A 56 -15.41 8.08 4.30
C LEU A 56 -15.23 9.52 4.81
N VAL A 57 -14.03 10.09 4.69
CA VAL A 57 -13.80 11.50 5.04
C VAL A 57 -14.56 12.43 4.09
N MET A 58 -14.56 12.13 2.79
CA MET A 58 -15.35 12.89 1.81
C MET A 58 -16.85 12.85 2.14
N GLU A 59 -17.38 11.66 2.44
CA GLU A 59 -18.78 11.46 2.82
C GLU A 59 -19.12 12.19 4.14
N ASN A 60 -18.24 12.11 5.14
CA ASN A 60 -18.46 12.83 6.40
C ASN A 60 -18.50 14.35 6.20
N ARG A 61 -17.70 14.87 5.27
CA ARG A 61 -17.75 16.29 4.88
C ARG A 61 -19.09 16.62 4.23
N PHE A 62 -19.56 15.80 3.29
CA PHE A 62 -20.85 16.00 2.65
C PHE A 62 -21.99 15.98 3.67
N GLN A 63 -21.96 15.09 4.67
CA GLN A 63 -22.95 15.07 5.75
C GLN A 63 -22.97 16.36 6.59
N ARG A 64 -21.82 17.03 6.77
CA ARG A 64 -21.72 18.26 7.57
C ARG A 64 -22.01 19.53 6.77
N GLN A 65 -21.60 19.58 5.51
CA GLN A 65 -21.58 20.80 4.70
C GLN A 65 -22.52 20.73 3.49
N LEU A 66 -23.10 19.55 3.20
CA LEU A 66 -23.90 19.26 2.01
C LEU A 66 -23.16 19.47 0.68
N VAL A 67 -21.82 19.55 0.74
CA VAL A 67 -20.94 19.68 -0.41
C VAL A 67 -19.63 18.91 -0.18
N TYR A 68 -19.11 18.25 -1.21
CA TYR A 68 -17.75 17.66 -1.16
C TYR A 68 -16.66 18.71 -1.36
N GLY A 69 -16.99 19.83 -2.01
CA GLY A 69 -16.06 20.91 -2.36
C GLY A 69 -15.41 20.72 -3.72
N THR A 70 -14.74 21.76 -4.22
CA THR A 70 -14.19 21.80 -5.60
C THR A 70 -12.67 21.63 -5.65
N THR A 71 -12.05 21.25 -4.53
CA THR A 71 -10.60 21.12 -4.43
C THR A 71 -10.12 19.81 -5.04
N THR A 72 -9.25 19.89 -6.03
CA THR A 72 -8.47 18.75 -6.53
C THR A 72 -7.11 18.72 -5.87
N SER A 73 -6.49 17.54 -5.86
CA SER A 73 -5.18 17.32 -5.26
C SER A 73 -4.37 16.35 -6.11
N SER A 74 -3.10 16.67 -6.33
CA SER A 74 -2.15 15.83 -7.05
C SER A 74 -1.15 15.10 -6.15
N THR A 75 -1.10 15.42 -4.86
CA THR A 75 -0.15 14.85 -3.90
C THR A 75 -0.85 14.32 -2.66
N THR A 76 -0.26 13.31 -2.01
CA THR A 76 -0.77 12.79 -0.73
C THR A 76 -0.77 13.89 0.35
N ALA A 77 0.19 14.81 0.31
CA ALA A 77 0.29 15.89 1.28
C ALA A 77 -0.90 16.85 1.19
N ASP A 78 -1.31 17.21 -0.03
CA ASP A 78 -2.44 18.11 -0.26
C ASP A 78 -3.78 17.40 0.02
N THR A 79 -3.87 16.10 -0.27
CA THR A 79 -5.06 15.28 0.01
C THR A 79 -5.39 15.19 1.51
N LYS A 80 -4.39 15.34 2.40
CA LYS A 80 -4.61 15.40 3.85
C LYS A 80 -5.54 16.55 4.26
N CYS A 81 -5.64 17.60 3.45
CA CYS A 81 -6.48 18.77 3.72
C CYS A 81 -7.96 18.60 3.33
N VAL A 82 -8.42 17.41 2.92
CA VAL A 82 -9.80 17.18 2.45
C VAL A 82 -10.88 17.69 3.41
N ALA A 83 -10.64 17.64 4.71
CA ALA A 83 -11.60 18.09 5.73
C ALA A 83 -11.61 19.62 5.95
N SER A 84 -10.57 20.33 5.48
CA SER A 84 -10.40 21.78 5.64
C SER A 84 -10.61 22.47 4.29
N THR A 85 -11.71 23.20 4.16
CA THR A 85 -12.07 23.94 2.96
C THR A 85 -10.93 24.86 2.51
N GLY A 86 -10.27 24.56 1.39
CA GLY A 86 -9.34 25.48 0.74
C GLY A 86 -7.95 25.64 1.39
N SER A 87 -7.49 24.70 2.21
CA SER A 87 -6.12 24.74 2.76
C SER A 87 -5.16 23.86 1.95
N THR A 88 -4.02 24.43 1.56
CA THR A 88 -2.83 23.69 1.11
C THR A 88 -1.89 23.57 2.31
N GLY A 89 -1.29 22.39 2.56
CA GLY A 89 -0.26 22.24 3.60
C GLY A 89 -0.74 22.03 5.05
N CYS A 90 -1.83 21.30 5.26
CA CYS A 90 -2.36 21.00 6.60
C CYS A 90 -1.49 19.96 7.33
N THR A 91 -1.06 20.29 8.54
CA THR A 91 -0.22 19.45 9.39
C THR A 91 -1.00 18.51 10.32
N SER A 92 -2.32 18.71 10.43
CA SER A 92 -3.24 17.83 11.14
C SER A 92 -4.35 17.39 10.19
N SER A 93 -4.44 16.08 9.92
CA SER A 93 -5.51 15.54 9.10
C SER A 93 -6.13 14.31 9.73
N SER A 94 -7.44 14.19 9.55
CA SER A 94 -8.25 13.05 9.98
C SER A 94 -7.91 11.76 9.22
N TRP A 95 -7.15 11.86 8.14
CA TRP A 95 -6.78 10.74 7.28
C TRP A 95 -5.30 10.80 6.89
N GLN A 96 -4.64 9.65 6.99
CA GLN A 96 -3.25 9.42 6.60
C GLN A 96 -3.17 8.02 5.99
N PRO A 97 -2.55 7.85 4.81
CA PRO A 97 -2.43 6.53 4.20
C PRO A 97 -1.30 5.72 4.85
N SER A 98 -1.50 4.41 4.88
CA SER A 98 -0.49 3.45 5.32
C SER A 98 0.59 3.16 4.26
N GLN A 99 0.34 3.47 2.98
CA GLN A 99 1.24 3.19 1.85
C GLN A 99 1.80 4.45 1.17
N SER A 100 2.24 5.45 1.94
CA SER A 100 2.79 6.71 1.38
C SER A 100 4.08 6.52 0.55
N ASP A 101 4.83 5.45 0.79
CA ASP A 101 6.11 5.19 0.11
C ASP A 101 5.95 4.56 -1.28
N SER A 102 4.80 3.95 -1.53
CA SER A 102 4.50 3.22 -2.77
C SER A 102 3.36 3.82 -3.56
N PHE A 103 2.47 4.59 -2.92
CA PHE A 103 1.30 5.21 -3.54
C PHE A 103 1.18 6.69 -3.20
N THR A 104 0.83 7.48 -4.22
CA THR A 104 0.38 8.86 -4.08
C THR A 104 -1.13 8.91 -4.18
N TYR A 105 -1.78 9.54 -3.21
CA TYR A 105 -3.24 9.64 -3.14
C TYR A 105 -3.70 11.03 -3.58
N LYS A 106 -4.70 11.05 -4.45
CA LYS A 106 -5.15 12.21 -5.19
C LYS A 106 -6.65 12.34 -5.16
N ILE A 107 -7.11 13.58 -5.26
CA ILE A 107 -8.50 13.92 -5.57
C ILE A 107 -8.49 14.39 -7.03
N VAL A 108 -8.82 13.49 -7.94
CA VAL A 108 -8.74 13.73 -9.39
C VAL A 108 -9.83 14.69 -9.82
N THR A 109 -11.04 14.47 -9.33
CA THR A 109 -12.17 15.39 -9.51
C THR A 109 -12.88 15.57 -8.18
N SER A 110 -13.35 16.78 -7.93
CA SER A 110 -14.25 17.09 -6.82
C SER A 110 -15.17 18.22 -7.26
N THR A 111 -16.47 18.00 -7.14
CA THR A 111 -17.51 19.02 -7.33
C THR A 111 -18.34 19.10 -6.06
N ASN A 112 -19.42 19.89 -6.06
CA ASN A 112 -20.30 19.93 -4.89
C ASN A 112 -20.95 18.57 -4.58
N SER A 113 -21.18 17.71 -5.59
CA SER A 113 -21.93 16.47 -5.43
C SER A 113 -21.22 15.21 -5.93
N THR A 114 -20.02 15.34 -6.51
CA THR A 114 -19.26 14.20 -7.05
C THR A 114 -17.79 14.28 -6.69
N TYR A 115 -17.12 13.14 -6.60
CA TYR A 115 -15.68 13.08 -6.47
C TYR A 115 -15.10 11.84 -7.14
N LYS A 116 -13.82 11.90 -7.52
CA LYS A 116 -13.02 10.77 -7.93
C LYS A 116 -11.70 10.81 -7.17
N LEU A 117 -11.46 9.77 -6.39
CA LEU A 117 -10.20 9.55 -5.69
C LEU A 117 -9.33 8.59 -6.51
N GLU A 118 -8.01 8.79 -6.45
CA GLU A 118 -7.03 7.93 -7.09
C GLU A 118 -5.85 7.66 -6.16
N ALA A 119 -5.44 6.40 -6.05
CA ALA A 119 -4.13 6.01 -5.56
C ALA A 119 -3.28 5.59 -6.76
N LEU A 120 -2.22 6.36 -7.03
CA LEU A 120 -1.28 6.10 -8.11
C LEU A 120 0.01 5.53 -7.53
N GLY A 121 0.38 4.32 -7.94
CA GLY A 121 1.63 3.70 -7.55
C GLY A 121 2.81 4.39 -8.23
N THR A 122 3.82 4.76 -7.45
CA THR A 122 4.96 5.58 -7.89
C THR A 122 6.30 4.85 -7.83
N SER A 123 6.35 3.66 -7.23
CA SER A 123 7.60 2.95 -7.01
C SER A 123 7.43 1.43 -7.11
N GLY A 124 8.55 0.74 -7.35
CA GLY A 124 8.62 -0.72 -7.41
C GLY A 124 7.67 -1.35 -8.44
N LYS A 125 7.13 -2.53 -8.11
CA LYS A 125 6.22 -3.31 -8.96
C LYS A 125 4.82 -2.70 -9.11
N VAL A 126 4.48 -1.70 -8.29
CA VAL A 126 3.22 -0.97 -8.39
C VAL A 126 3.37 0.33 -9.19
N ASN A 127 4.53 0.64 -9.75
CA ASN A 127 4.70 1.86 -10.52
C ASN A 127 3.72 1.91 -11.72
N GLY A 128 2.94 2.98 -11.82
CA GLY A 128 1.88 3.14 -12.83
C GLY A 128 0.55 2.44 -12.51
N CYS A 129 0.46 1.69 -11.40
CA CYS A 129 -0.79 1.14 -10.89
C CYS A 129 -1.74 2.27 -10.50
N SER A 130 -2.94 2.32 -11.08
CA SER A 130 -3.97 3.30 -10.72
C SER A 130 -5.17 2.57 -10.12
N ILE A 131 -5.53 2.98 -8.91
CA ILE A 131 -6.70 2.48 -8.17
C ILE A 131 -7.62 3.67 -7.97
N THR A 132 -8.90 3.54 -8.35
CA THR A 132 -9.85 4.65 -8.28
C THR A 132 -11.13 4.25 -7.55
N LEU A 133 -11.72 5.25 -6.89
CA LEU A 133 -13.00 5.16 -6.18
C LEU A 133 -13.79 6.45 -6.42
N THR A 134 -15.06 6.33 -6.81
CA THR A 134 -15.98 7.47 -6.96
C THR A 134 -17.03 7.51 -5.84
N GLN A 135 -17.81 8.59 -5.77
CA GLN A 135 -18.93 8.71 -4.83
C GLN A 135 -20.02 7.64 -5.03
N ASP A 136 -20.18 7.14 -6.26
CA ASP A 136 -21.16 6.08 -6.58
C ASP A 136 -20.61 4.68 -6.26
N ASN A 137 -19.52 4.61 -5.48
CA ASN A 137 -18.84 3.37 -5.13
C ASN A 137 -18.30 2.60 -6.35
N VAL A 138 -18.08 3.27 -7.48
CA VAL A 138 -17.43 2.66 -8.66
C VAL A 138 -15.95 2.51 -8.36
N ARG A 139 -15.51 1.25 -8.38
CA ARG A 139 -14.18 0.79 -7.99
C ARG A 139 -13.46 0.24 -9.21
N ALA A 140 -12.32 0.83 -9.55
CA ALA A 140 -11.51 0.35 -10.68
C ALA A 140 -10.03 0.27 -10.32
N VAL A 141 -9.34 -0.69 -10.93
CA VAL A 141 -7.91 -0.96 -10.83
C VAL A 141 -7.36 -1.12 -12.24
N ALA A 142 -6.35 -0.33 -12.59
CA ALA A 142 -5.70 -0.33 -13.88
C ALA A 142 -4.18 -0.44 -13.71
N SER A 143 -3.54 -1.21 -14.60
CA SER A 143 -2.07 -1.34 -14.65
C SER A 143 -1.41 -1.85 -13.35
N CYS A 144 -2.13 -2.60 -12.52
CA CYS A 144 -1.65 -3.11 -11.24
C CYS A 144 -1.40 -4.61 -11.31
N SER A 145 -0.23 -5.11 -11.69
CA SER A 145 -0.03 -6.57 -11.70
C SER A 145 -0.14 -7.16 -10.27
N PRO A 146 -0.92 -8.23 -10.03
CA PRO A 146 -1.67 -9.07 -10.99
C PRO A 146 -3.18 -8.77 -11.10
N TYR A 147 -3.65 -7.63 -10.59
CA TYR A 147 -5.03 -7.19 -10.61
C TYR A 147 -5.37 -6.29 -11.82
N ASN A 148 -6.37 -6.68 -12.58
CA ASN A 148 -6.93 -5.87 -13.66
C ASN A 148 -8.46 -5.86 -13.59
N GLY A 149 -9.06 -4.71 -13.27
CA GLY A 149 -10.52 -4.58 -13.20
C GLY A 149 -11.02 -4.16 -11.83
N ALA A 150 -11.89 -4.97 -11.23
CA ALA A 150 -12.54 -4.64 -9.95
C ALA A 150 -11.57 -4.78 -8.76
N TRP A 151 -11.93 -4.12 -7.65
CA TRP A 151 -11.24 -4.34 -6.37
C TRP A 151 -11.45 -5.79 -5.91
N LEU A 152 -10.57 -6.26 -5.02
CA LEU A 152 -10.73 -7.56 -4.36
C LEU A 152 -11.74 -7.51 -3.23
#